data_AF-A0A1F8LVN8-F1
#
_entry.id   AF-A0A1F8LVN8-F1
#
_cell.length_a   1.000
_cell.length_b   1.000
_cell.length_c   1.000
_cell.angle_alpha   90.00
_cell.angle_beta   90.00
_cell.angle_gamma   90.00
#
_symmetry.space_group_name_H-M   'P 1'
#
loop_
_entity.id
_entity.type
_entity.pdbx_description
1 polymer ?
#
loop_
_entity_poly.entity_id
_entity_poly.type
_entity_poly.pdbx_seq_one_letter_code
_entity_poly.pdbx_strand_id
1 'polypeptide(L)'
;MQNVTYETPALYGDHHVLEVRRILLELPGVVDVYASSAFQMVEVTYDPEKINDLEIAIKLDEAGYLGEWTAPIESGATAYHAAEGLKPYFRHTAAYEQTHLVVSFAQNVSYLGRPLWPCPGMGIISKPMED
;
A
#
# COMPACT_ATOMS: atom_id res chain seq x y z
N MET A 1 -19.54 21.53 10.38
CA MET A 1 -18.62 20.38 10.28
C MET A 1 -19.42 19.12 10.06
N GLN A 2 -18.85 18.18 9.32
CA GLN A 2 -19.41 16.87 9.02
C GLN A 2 -18.34 15.79 9.22
N ASN A 3 -18.78 14.55 9.48
CA ASN A 3 -17.91 13.38 9.61
C ASN A 3 -18.21 12.38 8.50
N VAL A 4 -17.16 11.77 7.98
CA VAL A 4 -17.22 10.69 6.99
C VAL A 4 -16.20 9.63 7.33
N THR A 5 -16.51 8.38 7.03
CA THR A 5 -15.63 7.23 7.26
C THR A 5 -15.36 6.51 5.95
N TYR A 6 -14.10 6.20 5.71
CA TYR A 6 -13.63 5.47 4.53
C TYR A 6 -13.04 4.12 4.96
N GLU A 7 -13.38 3.07 4.20
CA GLU A 7 -12.65 1.81 4.24
C GLU A 7 -11.34 1.98 3.47
N THR A 8 -10.24 1.57 4.07
CA THR A 8 -8.89 1.72 3.52
C THR A 8 -8.11 0.40 3.64
N PRO A 9 -8.45 -0.62 2.83
CA PRO A 9 -7.86 -1.96 2.95
C PRO A 9 -6.33 -1.99 2.84
N ALA A 10 -5.73 -1.03 2.14
CA ALA A 10 -4.28 -0.92 2.00
C ALA A 10 -3.58 -0.21 3.19
N LEU A 11 -4.31 0.16 4.25
CA LEU A 11 -3.77 0.82 5.44
C LEU A 11 -3.35 -0.23 6.49
N TYR A 12 -2.20 -0.88 6.30
CA TYR A 12 -1.72 -1.98 7.15
C TYR A 12 -0.52 -1.63 8.05
N GLY A 13 0.01 -0.40 7.97
CA GLY A 13 1.20 0.04 8.69
C GLY A 13 0.98 1.29 9.54
N ASP A 14 1.77 1.46 10.60
CA ASP A 14 1.86 2.68 11.40
C ASP A 14 2.34 3.88 10.56
N HIS A 15 3.30 3.67 9.69
CA HIS A 15 3.80 4.65 8.73
C HIS A 15 2.71 5.07 7.71
N HIS A 16 1.74 4.19 7.40
CA HIS A 16 0.58 4.58 6.60
C HIS A 16 -0.36 5.53 7.36
N VAL A 17 -0.58 5.29 8.66
CA VAL A 17 -1.39 6.17 9.51
C VAL A 17 -0.83 7.60 9.49
N LEU A 18 0.49 7.73 9.63
CA LEU A 18 1.15 9.04 9.57
C LEU A 18 0.99 9.70 8.20
N GLU A 19 1.15 8.95 7.13
CA GLU A 19 1.07 9.48 5.77
C GLU A 19 -0.35 9.88 5.37
N VAL A 20 -1.37 9.08 5.70
CA VAL A 20 -2.78 9.43 5.52
C VAL A 20 -3.11 10.74 6.24
N ARG A 21 -2.67 10.86 7.51
CA ARG A 21 -2.89 12.09 8.29
C ARG A 21 -2.21 13.28 7.62
N ARG A 22 -0.97 13.13 7.14
CA ARG A 22 -0.25 14.18 6.42
C ARG A 22 -1.03 14.65 5.18
N ILE A 23 -1.40 13.72 4.30
CA ILE A 23 -2.13 14.00 3.05
C ILE A 23 -3.44 14.73 3.33
N LEU A 24 -4.22 14.24 4.29
CA LEU A 24 -5.56 14.77 4.53
C LEU A 24 -5.56 16.08 5.32
N LEU A 25 -4.67 16.25 6.29
CA LEU A 25 -4.56 17.50 7.07
C LEU A 25 -3.98 18.66 6.24
N GLU A 26 -3.34 18.38 5.10
CA GLU A 26 -2.92 19.40 4.13
C GLU A 26 -4.09 19.95 3.29
N LEU A 27 -5.25 19.28 3.28
CA LEU A 27 -6.41 19.71 2.49
C LEU A 27 -7.18 20.85 3.20
N PRO A 28 -7.40 21.99 2.53
CA PRO A 28 -8.23 23.06 3.08
C PRO A 28 -9.65 22.56 3.39
N GLY A 29 -10.09 22.76 4.63
CA GLY A 29 -11.41 22.33 5.08
C GLY A 29 -11.42 21.02 5.88
N VAL A 30 -10.34 20.25 5.87
CA VAL A 30 -10.17 19.13 6.82
C VAL A 30 -9.79 19.68 8.20
N VAL A 31 -10.49 19.22 9.23
CA VAL A 31 -10.34 19.69 10.62
C VAL A 31 -9.63 18.65 11.48
N ASP A 32 -10.02 17.39 11.37
CA ASP A 32 -9.40 16.28 12.10
C ASP A 32 -9.47 14.98 11.30
N VAL A 33 -8.52 14.08 11.58
CA VAL A 33 -8.37 12.80 10.89
C VAL A 33 -8.03 11.71 11.91
N TYR A 34 -8.94 10.77 12.09
CA TYR A 34 -8.67 9.53 12.82
C TYR A 34 -8.38 8.41 11.81
N ALA A 35 -7.14 7.93 11.77
CA ALA A 35 -6.73 6.82 10.89
C ALA A 35 -6.28 5.63 11.72
N SER A 36 -6.74 4.43 11.38
CA SER A 36 -6.42 3.19 12.11
C SER A 36 -6.03 2.07 11.17
N SER A 37 -4.78 1.60 11.30
CA SER A 37 -4.28 0.41 10.60
C SER A 37 -4.84 -0.90 11.16
N ALA A 38 -5.23 -0.91 12.43
CA ALA A 38 -5.86 -2.07 13.05
C ALA A 38 -7.26 -2.34 12.49
N PHE A 39 -7.99 -1.28 12.15
CA PHE A 39 -9.35 -1.36 11.60
C PHE A 39 -9.42 -1.07 10.10
N GLN A 40 -8.29 -0.74 9.47
CA GLN A 40 -8.20 -0.37 8.05
C GLN A 40 -9.23 0.71 7.69
N MET A 41 -9.38 1.73 8.55
CA MET A 41 -10.39 2.78 8.39
C MET A 41 -9.81 4.17 8.62
N VAL A 42 -10.43 5.15 7.97
CA VAL A 42 -10.12 6.57 8.15
C VAL A 42 -11.42 7.34 8.36
N GLU A 43 -11.55 7.98 9.52
CA GLU A 43 -12.62 8.94 9.81
C GLU A 43 -12.08 10.36 9.68
N VAL A 44 -12.82 11.22 8.98
CA VAL A 44 -12.43 12.60 8.69
C VAL A 44 -13.53 13.53 9.15
N THR A 45 -13.16 14.54 9.95
CA THR A 45 -14.03 15.69 10.26
C THR A 45 -13.66 16.83 9.32
N TYR A 46 -14.63 17.35 8.57
CA TYR A 46 -14.39 18.41 7.57
C TYR A 46 -15.47 19.49 7.55
N ASP A 47 -15.14 20.61 6.92
CA ASP A 47 -16.00 21.75 6.65
C ASP A 47 -16.63 21.60 5.25
N PRO A 48 -17.94 21.29 5.15
CA PRO A 48 -18.61 21.03 3.87
C PRO A 48 -18.72 22.26 2.96
N GLU A 49 -18.44 23.46 3.47
CA GLU A 49 -18.38 24.67 2.64
C GLU A 49 -17.05 24.80 1.87
N LYS A 50 -16.02 24.03 2.26
CA LYS A 50 -14.66 24.11 1.70
C LYS A 50 -14.23 22.88 0.93
N ILE A 51 -14.70 21.71 1.34
CA ILE A 51 -14.37 20.42 0.74
C ILE A 51 -15.54 19.46 0.91
N ASN A 52 -15.70 18.51 0.01
CA ASN A 52 -16.69 17.44 0.14
C ASN A 52 -16.05 16.06 0.34
N ASP A 53 -16.90 15.08 0.68
CA ASP A 53 -16.53 13.68 0.92
C ASP A 53 -15.89 13.00 -0.29
N LEU A 54 -16.33 13.32 -1.51
CA LEU A 54 -15.77 12.78 -2.73
C LEU A 54 -14.35 13.29 -3.00
N GLU A 55 -14.06 14.55 -2.75
CA GLU A 55 -12.72 15.12 -2.91
C GLU A 55 -11.71 14.47 -1.96
N ILE A 56 -12.11 14.18 -0.72
CA ILE A 56 -11.30 13.46 0.26
C ILE A 56 -11.08 12.01 -0.20
N ALA A 57 -12.13 11.34 -0.70
CA ALA A 57 -12.03 9.98 -1.23
C ALA A 57 -11.05 9.89 -2.41
N ILE A 58 -11.11 10.85 -3.34
CA ILE A 58 -10.19 10.95 -4.48
C ILE A 58 -8.74 11.05 -3.99
N LYS A 59 -8.47 11.83 -2.94
CA LYS A 59 -7.10 11.95 -2.40
C LYS A 59 -6.59 10.66 -1.78
N LEU A 60 -7.46 9.91 -1.09
CA LEU A 60 -7.12 8.60 -0.57
C LEU A 60 -6.90 7.57 -1.68
N ASP A 61 -7.67 7.63 -2.76
CA ASP A 61 -7.54 6.75 -3.92
C ASP A 61 -6.26 7.04 -4.72
N GLU A 62 -5.95 8.32 -4.99
CA GLU A 62 -4.70 8.75 -5.63
C GLU A 62 -3.47 8.28 -4.86
N ALA A 63 -3.56 8.22 -3.54
CA ALA A 63 -2.52 7.70 -2.66
C ALA A 63 -2.50 6.16 -2.56
N GLY A 64 -3.51 5.47 -3.10
CA GLY A 64 -3.61 4.01 -3.16
C GLY A 64 -4.19 3.35 -1.92
N TYR A 65 -4.95 4.09 -1.09
CA TYR A 65 -5.50 3.57 0.17
C TYR A 65 -6.87 2.90 0.02
N LEU A 66 -7.69 3.29 -0.97
CA LEU A 66 -9.04 2.74 -1.16
C LEU A 66 -9.05 1.43 -1.97
N GLY A 67 -7.98 1.17 -2.74
CA GLY A 67 -7.85 -0.05 -3.52
C GLY A 67 -7.62 -1.30 -2.65
N GLU A 68 -8.09 -2.45 -3.13
CA GLU A 68 -7.74 -3.73 -2.53
C GLU A 68 -6.24 -4.04 -2.74
N TRP A 69 -5.61 -4.54 -1.68
CA TRP A 69 -4.25 -5.04 -1.77
C TRP A 69 -4.24 -6.41 -2.45
N THR A 70 -3.65 -6.50 -3.65
CA THR A 70 -3.47 -7.77 -4.37
C THR A 70 -2.08 -8.32 -4.11
N ALA A 71 -1.96 -9.22 -3.12
CA ALA A 71 -0.74 -10.00 -2.95
C ALA A 71 -0.71 -11.14 -4.00
N PRO A 72 0.44 -11.44 -4.64
CA PRO A 72 0.57 -12.62 -5.47
C PRO A 72 0.25 -13.88 -4.65
N ILE A 73 -0.74 -14.65 -5.10
CA ILE A 73 -1.11 -15.93 -4.50
C ILE A 73 -0.27 -17.02 -5.18
N GLU A 74 0.50 -17.76 -4.39
CA GLU A 74 1.20 -18.94 -4.89
C GLU A 74 0.18 -20.01 -5.28
N SER A 75 0.32 -20.58 -6.47
CA SER A 75 -0.53 -21.72 -6.83
C SER A 75 -0.04 -22.95 -6.08
N GLY A 76 -0.95 -23.72 -5.48
CA GLY A 76 -0.63 -25.04 -4.92
C GLY A 76 -0.31 -26.10 -5.98
N ALA A 77 -0.22 -25.71 -7.26
CA ALA A 77 0.04 -26.59 -8.39
C ALA A 77 1.54 -26.71 -8.65
N THR A 78 2.01 -27.93 -8.89
CA THR A 78 3.42 -28.17 -9.25
C THR A 78 3.77 -27.49 -10.57
N ALA A 79 4.93 -26.82 -10.62
CA ALA A 79 5.43 -26.17 -11.84
C ALA A 79 5.51 -27.10 -13.06
N TYR A 80 5.73 -28.41 -12.84
CA TYR A 80 5.84 -29.44 -13.88
C TYR A 80 4.52 -29.78 -14.59
N HIS A 81 3.37 -29.41 -14.03
CA HIS A 81 2.03 -29.66 -14.59
C HIS A 81 1.26 -28.36 -14.88
N ALA A 82 1.92 -27.20 -14.87
CA ALA A 82 1.29 -25.98 -15.32
C ALA A 82 0.91 -26.11 -16.80
N ALA A 83 -0.34 -25.83 -17.16
CA ALA A 83 -0.77 -25.80 -18.56
C ALA A 83 0.14 -24.85 -19.37
N GLU A 84 0.43 -25.19 -20.62
CA GLU A 84 1.29 -24.39 -21.49
C GLU A 84 0.91 -22.90 -21.43
N GLY A 85 1.86 -22.06 -21.01
CA GLY A 85 1.69 -20.60 -20.90
C GLY A 85 1.49 -20.06 -19.48
N LEU A 86 1.22 -20.90 -18.48
CA LEU A 86 1.14 -20.45 -17.08
C LEU A 86 2.53 -20.47 -16.42
N LYS A 87 3.04 -19.29 -16.04
CA LYS A 87 4.20 -19.13 -15.16
C LYS A 87 3.71 -18.85 -13.73
N PRO A 88 3.46 -19.88 -12.91
CA PRO A 88 3.05 -19.68 -11.53
C PRO A 88 4.07 -18.85 -10.73
N TYR A 89 3.56 -17.93 -9.92
CA TYR A 89 4.36 -17.16 -8.97
C TYR A 89 4.79 -18.06 -7.82
N PHE A 90 6.09 -18.13 -7.54
CA PHE A 90 6.63 -18.81 -6.37
C PHE A 90 7.66 -17.92 -5.70
N ARG A 91 7.65 -17.86 -4.37
CA ARG A 91 8.79 -17.38 -3.59
C ARG A 91 9.87 -18.47 -3.66
N HIS A 92 10.99 -18.17 -4.31
CA HIS A 92 12.08 -19.14 -4.40
C HIS A 92 12.71 -19.33 -3.01
N THR A 93 12.56 -20.53 -2.46
CA THR A 93 13.29 -20.98 -1.27
C THR A 93 14.40 -21.92 -1.74
N ALA A 94 15.65 -21.57 -1.43
CA ALA A 94 16.80 -22.43 -1.71
C ALA A 94 17.44 -22.86 -0.40
N ALA A 95 17.56 -24.18 -0.21
CA ALA A 95 18.34 -24.80 0.84
C ALA A 95 19.57 -25.45 0.20
N TYR A 96 20.76 -25.04 0.61
CA TYR A 96 22.02 -25.60 0.11
C TYR A 96 22.56 -26.58 1.13
N GLU A 97 22.95 -27.78 0.67
CA GLU A 97 23.50 -28.82 1.54
C GLU A 97 24.74 -28.34 2.30
N GLN A 98 25.57 -27.51 1.65
CA GLN A 98 26.79 -26.92 2.22
C GLN A 98 26.52 -25.93 3.37
N THR A 99 25.34 -25.30 3.43
CA THR A 99 25.02 -24.33 4.48
C THR A 99 24.33 -24.97 5.69
N HIS A 100 23.92 -26.25 5.61
CA HIS A 100 23.28 -27.13 6.60
C HIS A 100 22.10 -26.56 7.45
N LEU A 101 22.18 -25.32 7.93
CA LEU A 101 21.27 -24.64 8.86
C LEU A 101 20.68 -23.34 8.32
N VAL A 102 21.04 -22.90 7.11
CA VAL A 102 20.57 -21.63 6.54
C VAL A 102 19.55 -21.86 5.43
N VAL A 103 18.31 -21.49 5.69
CA VAL A 103 17.26 -21.33 4.67
C VAL A 103 17.37 -19.93 4.09
N SER A 104 17.54 -19.83 2.77
CA SER A 104 17.61 -18.55 2.07
C SER A 104 16.40 -18.33 1.18
N PHE A 105 15.87 -17.11 1.19
CA PHE A 105 14.73 -16.68 0.38
C PHE A 105 15.22 -15.64 -0.63
N ALA A 106 14.88 -15.83 -1.90
CA ALA A 106 15.21 -14.88 -2.97
C ALA A 106 13.98 -14.59 -3.82
N GLN A 107 13.82 -13.34 -4.23
CA GLN A 107 12.78 -12.92 -5.15
C GLN A 107 13.40 -12.00 -6.20
N ASN A 108 13.19 -12.32 -7.47
CA ASN A 108 13.46 -11.38 -8.55
C ASN A 108 12.29 -10.39 -8.62
N VAL A 109 12.57 -9.13 -8.27
CA VAL A 109 11.61 -8.02 -8.39
C VAL A 109 12.03 -7.11 -9.54
N SER A 110 11.09 -6.71 -10.38
CA SER A 110 11.34 -5.68 -11.39
C SER A 110 11.61 -4.35 -10.71
N TYR A 111 12.61 -3.60 -11.18
CA TYR A 111 12.83 -2.24 -10.69
C TYR A 111 11.70 -1.32 -11.18
N LEU A 112 10.95 -0.74 -10.24
CA LEU A 112 9.84 0.17 -10.51
C LEU A 112 10.14 1.63 -10.11
N GLY A 113 11.39 1.93 -9.71
CA GLY A 113 11.75 3.23 -9.14
C GLY A 113 11.22 3.46 -7.72
N ARG A 114 10.54 2.48 -7.13
CA ARG A 114 9.95 2.51 -5.79
C ARG A 114 10.71 1.56 -4.86
N PRO A 115 10.59 1.71 -3.52
CA PRO A 115 11.10 0.72 -2.57
C PRO A 115 10.59 -0.69 -2.90
N LEU A 116 11.36 -1.71 -2.49
CA LEU A 116 11.08 -3.12 -2.79
C LEU A 116 9.66 -3.53 -2.38
N TRP A 117 9.13 -2.91 -1.32
CA TRP A 117 7.74 -2.96 -0.92
C TRP A 117 7.10 -1.59 -1.19
N PRO A 118 6.21 -1.47 -2.20
CA PRO A 118 5.53 -0.21 -2.46
C PRO A 118 4.47 0.02 -1.38
N CYS A 119 4.81 0.84 -0.38
CA CYS A 119 3.84 1.35 0.57
C CYS A 119 2.95 2.41 -0.12
N PRO A 120 1.61 2.32 -0.02
CA PRO A 120 0.71 3.40 -0.43
C PRO A 120 1.10 4.75 0.17
N GLY A 121 0.85 5.84 -0.56
CA GLY A 121 1.28 7.19 -0.19
C GLY A 121 2.79 7.46 -0.27
N MET A 122 3.63 6.43 -0.42
CA MET A 122 5.10 6.56 -0.44
C MET A 122 5.63 6.35 -1.86
N GLY A 123 5.79 7.46 -2.56
CA GLY A 123 6.30 7.51 -3.92
C GLY A 123 7.82 7.46 -4.03
N ILE A 124 8.29 7.63 -5.25
CA ILE A 124 9.71 7.84 -5.56
C ILE A 124 10.12 9.16 -4.91
N ILE A 125 11.18 9.15 -4.09
CA ILE A 125 11.77 10.39 -3.59
C ILE A 125 12.32 11.15 -4.81
N SER A 126 11.62 12.19 -5.25
CA SER A 126 12.18 13.13 -6.22
C SER A 126 13.26 13.96 -5.54
N LYS A 127 14.35 14.25 -6.25
CA LYS A 127 15.26 15.31 -5.81
C LYS A 127 14.43 16.60 -5.70
N PRO A 128 14.57 17.40 -4.63
CA PRO A 128 14.01 18.74 -4.65
C PRO A 128 14.55 19.44 -5.90
N MET A 129 13.66 20.00 -6.71
CA MET A 129 14.07 20.93 -7.76
C MET A 129 14.76 22.10 -7.04
N GLU A 130 16.04 22.32 -7.35
CA GLU A 130 16.72 23.55 -6.97
C GLU A 130 16.03 24.69 -7.72
N ASP A 131 15.51 25.68 -6.98
CA ASP A 131 15.04 26.96 -7.52
C ASP A 131 16.22 27.82 -8.00
#